data_AF-A0A225VG70-F1
#
_entry.id   AF-A0A225VG70-F1
#
_cell.length_a   1.000
_cell.length_b   1.000
_cell.length_c   1.000
_cell.angle_alpha   90.00
_cell.angle_beta   90.00
_cell.angle_gamma   90.00
#
_symmetry.space_group_name_H-M   'P 1'
#
loop_
_entity.id
_entity.type
_entity.pdbx_description
1 polymer ?
#
loop_
_entity_poly.entity_id
_entity_poly.type
_entity_poly.pdbx_seq_one_letter_code
_entity_poly.pdbx_strand_id
1 'polypeptide(L)'
;MWVDADRQVATTNYWRAMEKRLGKIDTQEKLDAAKNTNEFRMFKRYAHTFDDSIASDMRSGYSDPRNYGNDLTKATNMMEWKARAEIWGEFKIHPEDVRTWLDDAKSVLMNANFDDIYRVYLASYDIALVKPTLLGAEAADKAVLKRFMLAEGSTT
;
A
#
# COMPACT_ATOMS: atom_id res chain seq x y z
N MET A 1 -1.84 -0.86 -16.32
CA MET A 1 -1.54 -0.63 -14.89
C MET A 1 -2.03 0.74 -14.44
N TRP A 2 -1.71 1.85 -15.13
CA TRP A 2 -2.31 3.18 -14.88
C TRP A 2 -3.84 3.22 -15.04
N VAL A 3 -4.37 2.49 -16.02
CA VAL A 3 -5.82 2.41 -16.31
C VAL A 3 -6.65 1.87 -15.13
N ASP A 4 -6.07 1.08 -14.22
CA ASP A 4 -6.83 0.49 -13.10
C ASP A 4 -6.90 1.40 -11.87
N ALA A 5 -5.91 2.29 -11.69
CA ALA A 5 -5.93 3.32 -10.65
C ALA A 5 -7.03 4.35 -10.97
N ASP A 6 -7.12 4.78 -12.23
CA ASP A 6 -8.19 5.67 -12.72
C ASP A 6 -9.59 5.01 -12.63
N ARG A 7 -9.65 3.68 -12.63
CA ARG A 7 -10.89 2.90 -12.46
C ARG A 7 -11.24 2.63 -11.00
N GLN A 8 -10.48 3.17 -10.06
CA GLN A 8 -10.64 2.97 -8.62
C GLN A 8 -10.73 1.47 -8.24
N VAL A 9 -9.96 0.61 -8.89
CA VAL A 9 -9.89 -0.82 -8.51
C VAL A 9 -9.25 -0.91 -7.13
N ALA A 10 -9.99 -1.40 -6.14
CA ALA A 10 -9.51 -1.47 -4.75
C ALA A 10 -8.13 -2.14 -4.62
N THR A 11 -7.26 -1.60 -3.77
CA THR A 11 -5.91 -2.13 -3.47
C THR A 11 -5.97 -3.59 -3.03
N THR A 12 -7.07 -3.98 -2.38
CA THR A 12 -7.38 -5.34 -1.94
C THR A 12 -7.36 -6.36 -3.09
N ASN A 13 -7.70 -5.97 -4.31
CA ASN A 13 -7.63 -6.88 -5.46
C ASN A 13 -6.18 -7.19 -5.84
N TYR A 14 -5.29 -6.20 -5.77
CA TYR A 14 -3.86 -6.36 -6.01
C TYR A 14 -3.20 -7.15 -4.87
N TRP A 15 -3.60 -6.90 -3.63
CA TRP A 15 -3.18 -7.71 -2.47
C TRP A 15 -3.53 -9.19 -2.65
N ARG A 16 -4.80 -9.51 -2.98
CA ARG A 16 -5.24 -10.89 -3.20
C ARG A 16 -4.56 -11.54 -4.41
N ALA A 17 -4.23 -10.77 -5.44
CA ALA A 17 -3.47 -11.28 -6.58
C ALA A 17 -2.04 -11.67 -6.18
N MET A 18 -1.40 -10.89 -5.29
CA MET A 18 -0.11 -11.23 -4.69
C MET A 18 -0.23 -12.48 -3.82
N GLU A 19 -1.21 -12.58 -2.92
CA GLU A 19 -1.41 -13.77 -2.07
C GLU A 19 -1.67 -15.05 -2.89
N LYS A 20 -2.33 -14.95 -4.07
CA LYS A 20 -2.50 -16.09 -4.97
C LYS A 20 -1.17 -16.64 -5.51
N ARG A 21 -0.14 -15.81 -5.61
CA ARG A 21 1.19 -16.20 -6.11
C ARG A 21 2.13 -16.62 -5.00
N LEU A 22 2.13 -15.90 -3.88
CA LEU A 22 3.05 -16.11 -2.76
C LEU A 22 2.50 -17.02 -1.65
N GLY A 23 1.20 -17.31 -1.68
CA GLY A 23 0.48 -17.90 -0.56
C GLY A 23 -0.12 -16.83 0.35
N LYS A 24 -1.01 -17.26 1.25
CA LYS A 24 -1.73 -16.36 2.17
C LYS A 24 -0.78 -15.69 3.16
N ILE A 25 -0.86 -14.37 3.27
CA ILE A 25 0.01 -13.53 4.11
C ILE A 25 -0.81 -13.09 5.33
N ASP A 26 -0.84 -13.93 6.37
CA ASP A 26 -1.63 -13.72 7.58
C ASP A 26 -0.80 -13.56 8.86
N THR A 27 0.53 -13.49 8.74
CA THR A 27 1.46 -13.22 9.83
C THR A 27 2.47 -12.15 9.46
N GLN A 28 3.06 -11.50 10.47
CA GLN A 28 4.12 -10.50 10.26
C GLN A 28 5.33 -11.11 9.53
N GLU A 29 5.75 -12.32 9.91
CA GLU A 29 6.86 -13.03 9.28
C GLU A 29 6.63 -13.24 7.77
N LYS A 30 5.42 -13.66 7.38
CA LYS A 30 5.07 -13.82 5.95
C LYS A 30 5.03 -12.49 5.22
N LEU A 31 4.56 -11.43 5.89
CA LEU A 31 4.57 -10.08 5.33
C LEU A 31 6.03 -9.62 5.09
N ASP A 32 6.92 -9.81 6.06
CA ASP A 32 8.32 -9.43 5.95
C ASP A 32 9.05 -10.24 4.86
N ALA A 33 8.72 -11.53 4.70
CA ALA A 33 9.20 -12.33 3.58
C ALA A 33 8.67 -11.79 2.24
N ALA A 34 7.38 -11.44 2.16
CA ALA A 34 6.76 -10.93 0.96
C ALA A 34 7.36 -9.58 0.52
N LYS A 35 7.76 -8.70 1.45
CA LYS A 35 8.36 -7.39 1.14
C LYS A 35 9.57 -7.46 0.20
N ASN A 36 10.29 -8.59 0.21
CA ASN A 36 11.46 -8.83 -0.63
C ASN A 36 11.13 -9.55 -1.96
N THR A 37 9.88 -9.47 -2.44
CA THR A 37 9.46 -10.12 -3.70
C THR A 37 9.09 -9.11 -4.78
N ASN A 38 9.13 -9.54 -6.05
CA ASN A 38 8.68 -8.71 -7.17
C ASN A 38 7.16 -8.48 -7.12
N GLU A 39 6.38 -9.45 -6.63
CA GLU A 39 4.95 -9.32 -6.40
C GLU A 39 4.63 -8.18 -5.42
N PHE A 40 5.35 -8.10 -4.30
CA PHE A 40 5.16 -7.00 -3.35
C PHE A 40 5.60 -5.67 -3.93
N ARG A 41 6.69 -5.62 -4.70
CA ARG A 41 7.07 -4.40 -5.44
C ARG A 41 5.94 -3.90 -6.34
N MET A 42 5.31 -4.79 -7.09
CA MET A 42 4.15 -4.45 -7.95
C MET A 42 2.96 -3.97 -7.14
N PHE A 43 2.63 -4.64 -6.03
CA PHE A 43 1.57 -4.20 -5.11
C PHE A 43 1.87 -2.81 -4.55
N LYS A 44 3.08 -2.60 -4.02
CA LYS A 44 3.52 -1.32 -3.44
C LYS A 44 3.41 -0.19 -4.45
N ARG A 45 3.91 -0.40 -5.68
CA ARG A 45 3.79 0.56 -6.78
C ARG A 45 2.35 0.96 -7.05
N TYR A 46 1.46 -0.02 -7.12
CA TYR A 46 0.04 0.23 -7.34
C TYR A 46 -0.58 0.99 -6.17
N ALA A 47 -0.38 0.50 -4.94
CA ALA A 47 -0.97 1.05 -3.73
C ALA A 47 -0.60 2.52 -3.52
N HIS A 48 0.69 2.88 -3.64
CA HIS A 48 1.05 4.29 -3.44
C HIS A 48 0.48 5.21 -4.53
N THR A 49 0.41 4.76 -5.79
CA THR A 49 -0.14 5.58 -6.89
C THR A 49 -1.63 5.80 -6.70
N PHE A 50 -2.33 4.74 -6.30
CA PHE A 50 -3.75 4.77 -5.99
C PHE A 50 -4.05 5.65 -4.78
N ASP A 51 -3.33 5.45 -3.67
CA ASP A 51 -3.61 6.16 -2.42
C ASP A 51 -3.27 7.66 -2.54
N ASP A 52 -2.26 8.01 -3.34
CA ASP A 52 -1.96 9.39 -3.68
C ASP A 52 -3.08 10.05 -4.51
N SER A 53 -3.70 9.31 -5.45
CA SER A 53 -4.84 9.84 -6.21
C SER A 53 -6.07 10.04 -5.33
N ILE A 54 -6.36 9.12 -4.41
CA ILE A 54 -7.44 9.28 -3.42
C ILE A 54 -7.22 10.50 -2.54
N ALA A 55 -6.00 10.69 -2.01
CA ALA A 55 -5.67 11.87 -1.22
C ALA A 55 -5.85 13.16 -2.02
N SER A 56 -5.41 13.16 -3.29
CA SER A 56 -5.61 14.29 -4.20
C SER A 56 -7.10 14.60 -4.42
N ASP A 57 -7.92 13.58 -4.66
CA ASP A 57 -9.37 13.72 -4.88
C ASP A 57 -10.05 14.32 -3.64
N MET A 58 -9.77 13.78 -2.45
CA MET A 58 -10.30 14.30 -1.18
C MET A 58 -9.95 15.77 -0.98
N ARG A 59 -8.69 16.14 -1.21
CA ARG A 59 -8.18 17.51 -1.03
C ARG A 59 -8.70 18.48 -2.08
N SER A 60 -9.11 17.97 -3.25
CA SER A 60 -9.69 18.79 -4.31
C SER A 60 -11.07 19.35 -3.94
N GLY A 61 -11.77 18.71 -3.01
CA GLY A 61 -13.14 19.07 -2.61
C GLY A 61 -14.22 18.76 -3.65
N TYR A 62 -13.87 18.22 -4.82
CA TYR A 62 -14.82 17.87 -5.89
C TYR A 62 -15.44 16.49 -5.70
N SER A 63 -14.77 15.58 -4.99
CA SER A 63 -15.22 14.22 -4.75
C SER A 63 -14.68 13.70 -3.42
N ASP A 64 -15.54 13.05 -2.64
CA ASP A 64 -15.15 12.29 -1.46
C ASP A 64 -15.23 10.78 -1.78
N PRO A 65 -14.11 10.10 -2.03
CA PRO A 65 -14.10 8.70 -2.42
C PRO A 65 -14.64 7.80 -1.31
N ARG A 66 -15.66 6.99 -1.62
CA ARG A 66 -16.17 6.01 -0.66
C ARG A 66 -15.17 4.86 -0.47
N ASN A 67 -14.97 4.44 0.78
CA ASN A 67 -14.08 3.34 1.17
C ASN A 67 -12.59 3.54 0.84
N TYR A 68 -12.17 4.72 0.37
CA TYR A 68 -10.78 5.14 0.18
C TYR A 68 -9.83 4.05 -0.37
N GLY A 69 -10.27 3.37 -1.44
CA GLY A 69 -9.49 2.34 -2.12
C GLY A 69 -9.57 0.93 -1.58
N ASN A 70 -10.41 0.69 -0.58
CA ASN A 70 -10.56 -0.62 0.03
C ASN A 70 -11.81 -1.34 -0.43
N ASP A 71 -11.66 -2.65 -0.64
CA ASP A 71 -12.80 -3.55 -0.64
C ASP A 71 -12.87 -4.21 0.74
N LEU A 72 -13.53 -3.53 1.67
CA LEU A 72 -13.64 -3.92 3.08
C LEU A 72 -14.36 -5.28 3.25
N THR A 73 -15.10 -5.74 2.23
CA THR A 73 -15.74 -7.07 2.22
C THR A 73 -14.76 -8.20 1.88
N LYS A 74 -13.60 -7.87 1.29
CA LYS A 74 -12.58 -8.82 0.85
C LYS A 74 -11.29 -8.76 1.68
N ALA A 75 -11.13 -7.75 2.54
CA ALA A 75 -10.00 -7.67 3.45
C ALA A 75 -10.05 -8.84 4.45
N THR A 76 -9.24 -9.87 4.22
CA THR A 76 -9.30 -11.11 5.02
C THR A 76 -8.45 -11.07 6.29
N ASN A 77 -7.49 -10.14 6.39
CA ASN A 77 -6.61 -9.98 7.54
C ASN A 77 -5.99 -8.56 7.59
N MET A 78 -5.35 -8.22 8.71
CA MET A 78 -4.74 -6.91 8.94
C MET A 78 -3.36 -6.70 8.29
N MET A 79 -2.79 -7.70 7.62
CA MET A 79 -1.46 -7.58 7.02
C MET A 79 -1.46 -6.68 5.79
N GLU A 80 -2.54 -6.65 5.01
CA GLU A 80 -2.69 -5.66 3.91
C GLU A 80 -2.62 -4.24 4.48
N TRP A 81 -3.35 -3.98 5.57
CA TRP A 81 -3.38 -2.67 6.23
C TRP A 81 -2.04 -2.28 6.83
N LYS A 82 -1.31 -3.23 7.43
CA LYS A 82 0.06 -2.98 7.90
C LYS A 82 0.98 -2.62 6.74
N ALA A 83 0.93 -3.37 5.63
CA ALA A 83 1.72 -3.07 4.45
C ALA A 83 1.39 -1.70 3.87
N ARG A 84 0.10 -1.35 3.77
CA ARG A 84 -0.33 -0.03 3.29
C ARG A 84 0.08 1.09 4.24
N ALA A 85 0.02 0.89 5.56
CA ALA A 85 0.48 1.87 6.53
C ALA A 85 1.96 2.21 6.37
N GLU A 86 2.81 1.20 6.15
CA GLU A 86 4.22 1.44 5.83
C GLU A 86 4.37 2.27 4.55
N ILE A 87 3.63 1.90 3.51
CA ILE A 87 3.64 2.61 2.22
C ILE A 87 3.17 4.07 2.40
N TRP A 88 2.07 4.33 3.10
CA TRP A 88 1.59 5.68 3.36
C TRP A 88 2.64 6.54 4.06
N GLY A 89 3.36 5.96 5.03
CA GLY A 89 4.43 6.64 5.75
C GLY A 89 5.61 6.93 4.83
N GLU A 90 6.10 5.93 4.10
CA GLU A 90 7.19 6.07 3.15
C GLU A 90 6.92 7.14 2.07
N PHE A 91 5.68 7.22 1.59
CA PHE A 91 5.26 8.15 0.53
C PHE A 91 4.67 9.46 1.08
N LYS A 92 4.73 9.69 2.40
CA LYS A 92 4.28 10.93 3.05
C LYS A 92 2.84 11.31 2.69
N ILE A 93 1.93 10.34 2.70
CA ILE A 93 0.50 10.65 2.74
C ILE A 93 0.24 11.43 4.03
N HIS A 94 -0.62 12.44 3.98
CA HIS A 94 -0.81 13.33 5.11
C HIS A 94 -1.47 12.60 6.29
N PRO A 95 -1.05 12.87 7.54
CA PRO A 95 -1.61 12.19 8.71
C PRO A 95 -3.14 12.29 8.85
N GLU A 96 -3.72 13.41 8.45
CA GLU A 96 -5.18 13.61 8.50
C GLU A 96 -5.91 12.70 7.50
N ASP A 97 -5.40 12.58 6.27
CA ASP A 97 -5.98 11.69 5.25
C ASP A 97 -5.94 10.24 5.74
N VAL A 98 -4.81 9.80 6.28
CA VAL A 98 -4.64 8.45 6.85
C VAL A 98 -5.61 8.22 8.01
N ARG A 99 -5.80 9.20 8.91
CA ARG A 99 -6.79 9.09 10.01
C ARG A 99 -8.20 8.91 9.47
N THR A 100 -8.60 9.73 8.50
CA THR A 100 -9.91 9.61 7.85
C THR A 100 -10.13 8.22 7.25
N TRP A 101 -9.12 7.67 6.55
CA TRP A 101 -9.22 6.33 5.95
C TRP A 101 -9.34 5.22 7.00
N LEU A 102 -8.60 5.33 8.10
CA LEU A 102 -8.67 4.36 9.20
C LEU A 102 -10.01 4.46 9.96
N ASP A 103 -10.54 5.67 10.14
CA ASP A 103 -11.82 5.90 10.80
C ASP A 103 -13.00 5.37 9.97
N ASP A 104 -12.97 5.54 8.64
CA ASP A 104 -13.93 4.91 7.72
C ASP A 104 -13.91 3.39 7.85
N ALA A 105 -12.73 2.79 7.88
CA ALA A 105 -12.55 1.34 8.00
C ALA A 105 -12.99 0.76 9.35
N LYS A 106 -12.99 1.54 10.44
CA LYS A 106 -13.48 1.10 11.77
C LYS A 106 -14.93 0.65 11.74
N SER A 107 -15.74 1.25 10.86
CA SER A 107 -17.15 0.89 10.72
C SER A 107 -17.36 -0.53 10.18
N VAL A 108 -16.36 -1.09 9.48
CA VAL A 108 -16.46 -2.41 8.82
C VAL A 108 -15.55 -3.45 9.47
N LEU A 109 -14.38 -3.07 9.99
CA LEU A 109 -13.41 -3.98 10.60
C LEU A 109 -13.34 -3.78 12.13
N MET A 110 -14.46 -4.02 12.82
CA MET A 110 -14.61 -3.69 14.26
C MET A 110 -13.58 -4.33 15.20
N ASN A 111 -12.95 -5.44 14.80
CA ASN A 111 -11.94 -6.15 15.61
C ASN A 111 -10.49 -5.81 15.19
N ALA A 112 -10.29 -4.88 14.27
CA ALA A 112 -8.97 -4.46 13.82
C ALA A 112 -8.30 -3.51 14.81
N ASN A 113 -7.02 -3.73 15.09
CA ASN A 113 -6.22 -2.84 15.92
C ASN A 113 -5.70 -1.66 15.09
N PHE A 114 -6.56 -0.65 14.84
CA PHE A 114 -6.22 0.52 14.04
C PHE A 114 -5.14 1.41 14.67
N ASP A 115 -5.00 1.40 16.00
CA ASP A 115 -3.90 2.11 16.67
C ASP A 115 -2.55 1.50 16.33
N ASP A 116 -2.47 0.17 16.21
CA ASP A 116 -1.27 -0.52 15.73
C ASP A 116 -0.93 -0.13 14.29
N ILE A 117 -1.94 -0.08 13.41
CA ILE A 117 -1.77 0.35 12.01
C ILE A 117 -1.26 1.79 11.93
N TYR A 118 -1.85 2.69 12.71
CA TYR A 118 -1.43 4.09 12.71
C TYR A 118 -0.02 4.27 13.28
N ARG A 119 0.41 3.46 14.26
CA ARG A 119 1.79 3.46 14.75
C ARG A 119 2.79 2.98 13.69
N VAL A 120 2.46 1.93 12.93
CA VAL A 120 3.29 1.47 11.81
C VAL A 120 3.45 2.56 10.76
N TYR A 121 2.36 3.26 10.44
CA TYR A 121 2.38 4.43 9.57
C TYR A 121 3.30 5.52 10.10
N LEU A 122 3.14 5.95 11.35
CA LEU A 122 3.96 7.01 11.96
C LEU A 122 5.44 6.65 11.96
N ALA A 123 5.80 5.41 12.31
CA ALA A 123 7.19 4.96 12.28
C ALA A 123 7.81 5.11 10.89
N SER A 124 7.08 4.75 9.83
CA SER A 124 7.56 4.88 8.45
C SER A 124 7.56 6.34 7.99
N TYR A 125 6.56 7.12 8.41
CA TYR A 125 6.45 8.55 8.13
C TYR A 125 7.60 9.33 8.75
N ASP A 126 7.97 9.07 10.00
CA ASP A 126 9.04 9.79 10.71
C ASP A 126 10.44 9.47 10.14
N ILE A 127 10.62 8.27 9.58
CA ILE A 127 11.85 7.88 8.87
C ILE A 127 11.97 8.56 7.51
N ALA A 128 10.86 8.68 6.76
CA ALA A 128 10.87 9.37 5.47
C ALA A 128 11.19 10.86 5.66
N LEU A 129 12.17 11.40 4.94
CA LEU A 129 12.54 12.82 5.09
C LEU A 129 11.65 13.74 4.27
N VAL A 130 11.30 13.32 3.05
CA VAL A 130 10.52 14.11 2.08
C VAL A 130 9.61 13.19 1.28
N LYS A 131 8.49 13.73 0.79
CA LYS A 131 7.62 13.01 -0.15
C LYS A 131 8.41 12.73 -1.44
N PRO A 132 8.55 11.47 -1.87
CA PRO A 132 9.19 11.16 -3.13
C PRO A 132 8.45 11.85 -4.29
N THR A 133 9.18 12.46 -5.22
CA THR A 133 8.58 12.87 -6.50
C THR A 133 8.20 11.62 -7.30
N LEU A 134 7.25 11.75 -8.25
CA LEU A 134 6.88 10.63 -9.12
C LEU A 134 8.10 10.03 -9.82
N LEU A 135 8.98 10.88 -10.37
CA LEU A 135 10.23 10.44 -11.01
C LEU A 135 11.18 9.73 -10.03
N GLY A 136 11.27 10.22 -8.79
CA GLY A 136 12.07 9.59 -7.74
C GLY A 136 11.54 8.21 -7.35
N ALA A 137 10.23 8.07 -7.19
CA ALA A 137 9.57 6.80 -6.90
C ALA A 137 9.76 5.79 -8.05
N GLU A 138 9.60 6.23 -9.30
CA GLU A 138 9.84 5.37 -10.47
C GLU A 138 11.30 4.93 -10.60
N ALA A 139 12.25 5.82 -10.30
CA ALA A 139 13.67 5.48 -10.30
C ALA A 139 14.00 4.44 -9.22
N ALA A 140 13.45 4.60 -8.01
CA ALA A 140 13.60 3.62 -6.93
C ALA A 140 12.98 2.26 -7.30
N ASP A 141 11.77 2.25 -7.87
CA ASP A 141 11.11 1.03 -8.36
C ASP A 141 11.95 0.30 -9.40
N LYS A 142 12.49 1.02 -10.40
CA LYS A 142 13.38 0.46 -11.42
C LYS A 142 14.66 -0.12 -10.83
N ALA A 143 15.24 0.54 -9.81
CA ALA A 143 16.42 0.03 -9.14
C ALA A 143 16.15 -1.28 -8.39
N VAL A 144 14.99 -1.39 -7.72
CA VAL A 144 14.56 -2.63 -7.06
C VAL A 144 14.30 -3.74 -8.09
N LEU A 145 13.60 -3.43 -9.19
CA LEU A 145 13.37 -4.39 -10.27
C LEU A 145 14.68 -4.94 -10.85
N LYS A 146 15.67 -4.07 -11.08
CA LYS A 146 16.98 -4.50 -11.57
C LYS A 146 17.64 -5.52 -10.63
N ARG A 147 17.48 -5.37 -9.31
CA ARG A 147 18.00 -6.34 -8.33
C ARG A 147 17.34 -7.71 -8.49
N PHE A 148 16.01 -7.76 -8.68
CA PHE A 148 15.30 -9.01 -8.94
C PHE A 148 15.74 -9.67 -10.25
N MET A 149 15.83 -8.91 -11.33
CA MET A 149 16.28 -9.44 -12.63
C MET A 149 17.70 -10.00 -12.59
N LEU A 150 18.60 -9.36 -11.84
CA LEU A 150 19.99 -9.83 -11.69
C LEU A 150 20.07 -11.06 -10.78
N ALA A 151 19.25 -11.14 -9.73
CA ALA A 151 19.19 -12.31 -8.85
C ALA A 151 18.67 -13.55 -9.58
N GLU A 152 17.66 -13.38 -10.44
CA GLU A 152 17.12 -14.46 -11.28
C GLU A 152 18.08 -14.88 -12.41
N GLY A 153 18.91 -13.95 -12.91
CA GLY A 153 19.90 -14.23 -13.96
C GLY A 153 21.26 -14.73 -13.48
N SER A 154 21.51 -14.77 -12.17
CA SER A 154 22.80 -15.22 -11.58
C SER A 154 22.80 -16.69 -11.14
N THR A 155 21.75 -17.46 -11.49
CA THR A 155 21.59 -18.88 -11.14
C THR A 155 21.98 -19.85 -12.28
N THR A 156 22.80 -19.40 -13.24
CA THR A 156 23.48 -20.24 -14.24
C THR A 156 24.97 -20.37 -13.94
#